data_AF-A0A318CNE9-F1
#
_entry.id   AF-A0A318CNE9-F1
#
_cell.length_a   1.000
_cell.length_b   1.000
_cell.length_c   1.000
_cell.angle_alpha   90.00
_cell.angle_beta   90.00
_cell.angle_gamma   90.00
#
_symmetry.space_group_name_H-M   'P 1'
#
loop_
_entity.id
_entity.type
_entity.pdbx_description
1 polymer ?
#
loop_
_entity_poly.entity_id
_entity_poly.type
_entity_poly.pdbx_seq_one_letter_code
_entity_poly.pdbx_strand_id
1 'polypeptide(L)' 'MIEKGDLTLHDSKEILGFGRTGGVPVLEHFDTIGFTMRTGDVRVLKN' A
#
# COMPACT_ATOMS: atom_id res chain seq x y z
N MET A 1 4.51 -15.78 7.63
CA MET A 1 5.66 -15.20 6.91
C MET A 1 5.29 -13.76 6.61
N ILE A 2 6.08 -12.79 7.06
CA ILE A 2 5.91 -11.38 6.67
C ILE A 2 6.84 -11.22 5.46
N GLU A 3 6.25 -11.15 4.26
CA GLU A 3 7.02 -10.82 3.06
C GLU A 3 7.49 -9.37 3.17
N LYS A 4 8.78 -9.10 2.96
CA LYS A 4 9.29 -7.73 3.02
C LYS A 4 8.57 -6.88 1.96
N GLY A 5 7.95 -5.79 2.40
CA GLY A 5 7.25 -4.85 1.54
C GLY A 5 5.73 -4.98 1.54
N ASP A 6 5.14 -5.68 2.52
CA ASP A 6 3.70 -5.66 2.75
C ASP A 6 3.25 -4.35 3.42
N LEU A 7 2.24 -3.72 2.84
CA LEU A 7 1.68 -2.45 3.27
C LEU A 7 0.17 -2.60 3.45
N THR A 8 -0.32 -2.38 4.66
CA THR A 8 -1.75 -2.26 4.92
C THR A 8 -2.21 -0.80 4.81
N LEU A 9 -3.53 -0.59 4.74
CA LEU A 9 -4.10 0.75 4.87
C LEU A 9 -3.85 1.39 6.24
N HIS A 10 -3.58 0.59 7.29
CA HIS A 10 -3.29 1.11 8.62
C HIS A 10 -1.93 1.80 8.68
N ASP A 11 -0.98 1.33 7.88
CA ASP A 11 0.39 1.84 7.84
C ASP A 11 0.50 3.17 7.07
N SER A 12 -0.56 3.58 6.36
CA SER A 12 -0.58 4.80 5.54
C SER A 12 -0.21 6.06 6.33
N LYS A 13 -0.60 6.16 7.61
CA LYS A 13 -0.30 7.33 8.43
C LYS A 13 1.20 7.45 8.71
N GLU A 14 1.85 6.34 9.01
CA GLU A 14 3.27 6.31 9.35
C GLU A 14 4.15 6.48 8.12
N ILE A 15 3.76 5.88 7.00
CA ILE A 15 4.59 5.84 5.78
C ILE A 15 4.36 7.05 4.87
N LEU A 16 3.11 7.48 4.71
CA LEU A 16 2.75 8.55 3.79
C LEU A 16 2.49 9.89 4.51
N GLY A 17 2.36 9.87 5.84
CA GLY A 17 2.07 11.07 6.65
C GLY A 17 0.58 11.46 6.70
N PHE A 18 -0.30 10.67 6.09
CA PHE A 18 -1.75 10.90 6.12
C PHE A 18 -2.54 9.62 6.39
N GLY A 19 -3.69 9.76 7.06
CA GLY A 19 -4.56 8.63 7.40
C GLY A 19 -5.21 7.98 6.17
N ARG A 20 -5.99 6.92 6.41
CA ARG A 20 -6.62 6.08 5.38
C ARG A 20 -7.29 6.86 4.25
N THR A 21 -8.03 7.93 4.56
CA THR A 21 -8.71 8.76 3.55
C THR A 21 -7.77 9.35 2.50
N GLY A 22 -6.57 9.79 2.90
CA GLY A 22 -5.53 10.24 1.97
C GLY A 22 -4.67 9.08 1.43
N GLY A 23 -4.50 8.03 2.22
CA GLY A 23 -3.67 6.86 1.92
C GLY A 23 -4.20 6.05 0.74
N VAL A 24 -5.49 5.72 0.79
CA VAL A 24 -6.16 4.87 -0.20
C VAL A 24 -5.92 5.33 -1.64
N PRO A 25 -6.20 6.59 -2.04
CA PRO A 25 -6.02 7.00 -3.44
C PRO A 25 -4.57 6.94 -3.91
N VAL A 26 -3.59 7.18 -3.03
CA VAL A 26 -2.16 7.05 -3.38
C VAL A 26 -1.79 5.59 -3.61
N LEU A 27 -2.28 4.69 -2.77
CA LEU A 27 -2.00 3.27 -2.90
C LEU A 27 -2.72 2.64 -4.10
N GLU A 28 -3.93 3.10 -4.43
CA GLU A 28 -4.63 2.74 -5.67
C GLU A 28 -3.89 3.26 -6.91
N HIS A 29 -3.29 4.45 -6.83
CA HIS A 29 -2.43 4.96 -7.91
C HIS A 29 -1.20 4.06 -8.12
N PHE A 30 -0.54 3.63 -7.04
CA PHE A 30 0.59 2.70 -7.11
C PHE A 30 0.21 1.34 -7.70
N ASP A 31 -0.97 0.82 -7.37
CA ASP A 31 -1.50 -0.41 -7.98
C ASP A 31 -1.72 -0.21 -9.49
N THR A 32 -2.28 0.94 -9.88
CA THR A 32 -2.59 1.28 -11.28
C THR A 32 -1.34 1.39 -12.15
N ILE A 33 -0.27 2.00 -11.64
CA ILE A 33 1.00 2.10 -12.38
C ILE A 33 1.85 0.82 -12.28
N GLY A 34 1.37 -0.19 -11.55
CA GLY A 34 2.08 -1.44 -11.35
C GLY A 34 3.29 -1.34 -10.43
N PHE A 35 3.36 -0.34 -9.55
CA PHE A 35 4.39 -0.25 -8.53
C PHE A 35 4.12 -1.22 -7.37
N THR A 36 2.85 -1.33 -6.96
CA THR A 36 2.39 -2.32 -6.00
C THR A 36 1.36 -3.25 -6.61
N MET A 37 1.08 -4.35 -5.92
CA MET A 37 -0.04 -5.24 -6.19
C MET A 37 -0.75 -5.57 -4.88
N ARG A 38 -2.08 -5.51 -4.90
CA ARG A 38 -2.90 -5.90 -3.75
C ARG A 38 -3.05 -7.41 -3.66
N THR A 39 -2.72 -7.97 -2.49
CA THR A 39 -2.88 -9.39 -2.14
C THR A 39 -3.71 -9.47 -0.85
N GLY A 40 -5.03 -9.62 -0.97
CA GLY A 40 -5.94 -9.56 0.18
C GLY A 40 -6.01 -8.15 0.79
N ASP A 41 -5.63 -8.03 2.07
CA ASP A 41 -5.66 -6.77 2.83
C ASP A 41 -4.33 -6.01 2.82
N VAL A 42 -3.29 -6.59 2.21
CA VAL A 42 -1.97 -5.98 2.05
C VAL A 42 -1.69 -5.63 0.59
N ARG A 43 -0.75 -4.73 0.40
CA ARG A 43 -0.09 -4.44 -0.88
C ARG A 43 1.37 -4.83 -0.80
N VAL A 44 1.88 -5.49 -1.82
CA VAL A 44 3.28 -5.86 -1.95
C VAL A 44 3.90 -5.13 -3.13
N LEU A 45 5.21 -4.90 -3.10
CA LEU A 45 5.94 -4.37 -4.25
C LEU A 45 5.88 -5.36 -5.42
N LYS A 46 5.67 -4.83 -6.62
CA LYS A 46 5.66 -5.62 -7.85
C LYS A 46 7.09 -5.66 -8.42
N ASN A 47 7.65 -6.88 -8.56
CA ASN A 47 8.93 -7.13 -9.23
C ASN A 47 8.81 -7.03 -10.76
#